data_AF-A0A930RQC1-F1
#
_entry.id   AF-A0A930RQC1-F1
#
_cell.length_a   1.000
_cell.length_b   1.000
_cell.length_c   1.000
_cell.angle_alpha   90.00
_cell.angle_beta   90.00
_cell.angle_gamma   90.00
#
_symmetry.space_group_name_H-M   'P 1'
#
loop_
_entity.id
_entity.type
_entity.pdbx_description
1 polymer ?
#
loop_
_entity_poly.entity_id
_entity_poly.type
_entity_poly.pdbx_seq_one_letter_code
_entity_poly.pdbx_strand_id
1 'polypeptide(L)'
;MKREFHSRTKAFACLLTMCAGFSDAYTFICRGGTLAAGQTGNVVFLSVGLIGQQISDVEVKLATMLAFMLGIFLMTVLRRLIDNSVWRLSTLVPFILTTLVTGFLPASVKNVFIVPFFG
;
A
#
# COMPACT_ATOMS: atom_id res chain seq x y z
N MET A 1 10.13 9.16 -31.97
CA MET A 1 8.92 9.13 -31.10
C MET A 1 8.88 7.95 -30.11
N LYS A 2 9.05 6.67 -30.53
CA LYS A 2 9.06 5.52 -29.59
C LYS A 2 10.17 5.55 -28.51
N ARG A 3 11.37 6.05 -28.83
CA ARG A 3 12.50 6.14 -27.87
C ARG A 3 12.28 7.18 -26.76
N GLU A 4 11.70 8.33 -27.10
CA GLU A 4 11.28 9.37 -26.14
C GLU A 4 10.25 8.85 -25.14
N PHE A 5 9.23 8.13 -25.63
CA PHE A 5 8.21 7.52 -24.78
C PHE A 5 8.82 6.49 -23.82
N HIS A 6 9.70 5.61 -24.33
CA HIS A 6 10.37 4.60 -23.52
C HIS A 6 11.30 5.20 -22.46
N SER A 7 11.96 6.34 -22.75
CA SER A 7 12.77 7.08 -21.78
C SER A 7 11.90 7.69 -20.67
N ARG A 8 10.77 8.31 -21.04
CA ARG A 8 9.81 8.88 -20.06
C ARG A 8 9.20 7.80 -19.18
N THR A 9 8.85 6.63 -19.72
CA THR A 9 8.32 5.52 -18.92
C THR A 9 9.35 4.98 -17.94
N LYS A 10 10.64 4.93 -18.29
CA LYS A 10 11.72 4.50 -17.37
C LYS A 10 11.90 5.45 -16.20
N ALA A 11 11.92 6.75 -16.45
CA ALA A 11 12.00 7.76 -15.39
C ALA A 11 10.79 7.67 -14.46
N PHE A 12 9.60 7.51 -15.01
CA PHE A 12 8.37 7.35 -14.23
C PHE A 12 8.39 6.06 -13.39
N ALA A 13 8.82 4.94 -13.96
CA ALA A 13 8.97 3.69 -13.24
C ALA A 13 9.99 3.81 -12.10
N CYS A 14 11.13 4.47 -12.34
CA CYS A 14 12.14 4.70 -11.31
C CYS A 14 11.59 5.54 -10.16
N LEU A 15 10.90 6.64 -10.45
CA LEU A 15 10.25 7.48 -9.45
C LEU A 15 9.20 6.70 -8.64
N LEU A 16 8.33 5.94 -9.31
CA LEU A 16 7.31 5.14 -8.64
C LEU A 16 7.92 4.08 -7.73
N THR A 17 8.95 3.37 -8.17
CA THR A 17 9.67 2.40 -7.33
C THR A 17 10.32 3.07 -6.13
N MET A 18 10.90 4.25 -6.30
CA MET A 18 11.51 5.00 -5.20
C MET A 18 10.46 5.46 -4.17
N CYS A 19 9.32 5.98 -4.64
CA CYS A 19 8.18 6.35 -3.79
C CYS A 19 7.62 5.15 -3.03
N ALA A 20 7.42 4.02 -3.72
CA ALA A 20 6.90 2.79 -3.11
C ALA A 20 7.85 2.25 -2.04
N GLY A 21 9.15 2.19 -2.34
CA GLY A 21 10.17 1.75 -1.38
C GLY A 21 10.29 2.67 -0.16
N PHE A 22 10.18 3.99 -0.37
CA PHE A 22 10.14 4.94 0.75
C PHE A 22 8.92 4.75 1.64
N SER A 23 7.74 4.57 1.04
CA SER A 23 6.50 4.31 1.79
C SER A 23 6.61 3.03 2.63
N ASP A 24 7.16 1.96 2.06
CA ASP A 24 7.39 0.70 2.78
C ASP A 24 8.38 0.85 3.93
N ALA A 25 9.47 1.59 3.74
CA ALA A 25 10.43 1.87 4.79
C ALA A 25 9.81 2.70 5.93
N TYR A 26 9.00 3.70 5.59
CA TYR A 26 8.28 4.51 6.57
C TYR A 26 7.29 3.67 7.39
N THR A 27 6.45 2.86 6.74
CA THR A 27 5.49 2.03 7.47
C THR A 27 6.18 0.97 8.33
N PHE A 28 7.31 0.44 7.86
CA PHE A 28 8.09 -0.53 8.63
C PHE A 28 8.70 0.09 9.88
N ILE A 29 9.38 1.24 9.76
CA ILE A 29 10.10 1.88 10.88
C ILE A 29 9.13 2.58 11.83
N CYS A 30 8.15 3.31 11.30
CA CYS A 30 7.32 4.22 12.10
C CYS A 30 5.94 3.65 12.44
N ARG A 31 5.47 2.58 11.77
CA ARG A 31 4.08 2.12 11.88
C ARG A 31 3.95 0.59 12.02
N GLY A 32 4.57 0.04 13.06
CA GLY A 32 4.31 -1.35 13.49
C GLY A 32 4.92 -2.42 12.61
N GLY A 33 6.03 -2.13 11.91
CA GLY A 33 6.80 -3.16 11.21
C GLY A 33 6.10 -3.78 10.01
N THR A 34 5.21 -3.04 9.34
CA THR A 34 4.44 -3.50 8.18
C THR A 34 4.92 -2.87 6.89
N LEU A 35 4.85 -3.61 5.80
CA LEU A 35 5.09 -3.11 4.44
C LEU A 35 3.74 -2.72 3.82
N ALA A 36 3.63 -1.54 3.23
CA ALA A 36 2.41 -1.10 2.57
C ALA A 36 2.21 -1.86 1.25
N ALA A 37 3.21 -1.87 0.37
CA ALA A 37 3.16 -2.55 -0.92
C ALA A 37 3.72 -3.99 -0.86
N GLY A 38 4.63 -4.27 0.08
CA GLY A 38 5.29 -5.57 0.24
C GLY A 38 4.43 -6.66 0.89
N GLN A 39 3.26 -6.98 0.35
CA GLN A 39 2.31 -7.92 0.97
C GLN A 39 2.86 -9.34 1.16
N THR A 40 3.70 -9.83 0.24
CA THR A 40 4.41 -11.10 0.42
C THR A 40 5.37 -11.06 1.62
N GLY A 41 6.03 -9.93 1.86
CA GLY A 41 6.86 -9.71 3.05
C GLY A 41 6.05 -9.65 4.33
N ASN A 42 4.85 -9.06 4.31
CA ASN A 42 3.94 -9.08 5.47
C ASN A 42 3.55 -10.50 5.87
N VAL A 43 3.31 -11.40 4.91
CA VAL A 43 3.02 -12.83 5.17
C VAL A 43 4.23 -13.54 5.82
N VAL A 44 5.44 -13.25 5.35
CA VAL A 44 6.66 -13.80 5.95
C VAL A 44 6.82 -13.32 7.39
N PHE A 45 6.65 -12.02 7.65
CA PHE A 45 6.75 -11.48 9.00
C PHE A 45 5.64 -11.97 9.94
N LEU A 46 4.42 -12.16 9.41
CA LEU A 46 3.32 -12.79 10.13
C LEU A 46 3.71 -14.22 10.57
N SER A 47 4.28 -15.00 9.66
CA SER A 47 4.72 -16.37 9.94
C SER A 47 5.78 -16.42 11.04
N VAL A 48 6.76 -15.51 11.00
CA VAL A 48 7.80 -15.40 12.05
C VAL A 48 7.20 -14.98 13.39
N GLY A 49 6.29 -14.01 13.41
CA GLY A 49 5.62 -13.54 14.63
C GLY A 49 4.74 -14.59 15.31
N LEU A 50 4.06 -15.42 14.51
CA LEU A 50 3.25 -16.55 15.01
C LEU A 50 4.13 -17.63 15.68
N ILE A 51 5.30 -17.91 15.10
CA ILE A 51 6.26 -18.87 15.67
C ILE A 51 6.89 -18.31 16.97
N GLY A 52 7.15 -17.00 17.03
CA GLY A 52 7.72 -16.32 18.19
C GLY A 52 6.75 -15.89 19.29
N GLN A 53 5.45 -16.17 19.16
CA GLN A 53 4.36 -15.76 20.08
C GLN A 53 4.21 -14.24 20.34
N GLN A 54 4.69 -13.37 19.44
CA GLN A 54 4.49 -11.92 19.54
C GLN A 54 3.24 -11.50 18.76
N ILE A 55 2.08 -11.55 19.43
CA ILE A 55 0.76 -11.37 18.82
C ILE A 55 0.39 -9.89 18.61
N SER A 56 1.06 -8.94 19.26
CA SER A 56 0.69 -7.51 19.21
C SER A 56 0.75 -6.91 17.79
N ASP A 57 1.61 -7.43 16.93
CA ASP A 57 1.79 -6.92 15.55
C ASP A 57 1.05 -7.78 14.50
N VAL A 58 0.52 -8.94 14.91
CA VAL A 58 -0.21 -9.89 14.05
C VAL A 58 -1.52 -9.27 13.57
N GLU A 59 -2.25 -8.60 14.46
CA GLU A 59 -3.54 -7.96 14.14
C GLU A 59 -3.39 -6.86 13.07
N VAL A 60 -2.34 -6.03 13.18
CA VAL A 60 -2.07 -4.96 12.21
C VAL A 60 -1.71 -5.55 10.84
N LYS A 61 -0.83 -6.56 10.81
CA LYS A 61 -0.42 -7.25 9.56
C LYS A 61 -1.58 -7.99 8.89
N LEU A 62 -2.47 -8.58 9.67
CA LEU A 62 -3.64 -9.27 9.14
C LEU A 62 -4.67 -8.27 8.60
N ALA A 63 -4.92 -7.19 9.35
CA ALA A 63 -5.82 -6.12 8.91
C ALA A 63 -5.34 -5.48 7.60
N THR A 64 -4.03 -5.25 7.44
CA THR A 64 -3.48 -4.70 6.20
C THR A 64 -3.64 -5.64 5.02
N MET A 65 -3.39 -6.92 5.22
CA MET A 65 -3.55 -7.92 4.16
C MET A 65 -5.02 -8.05 3.73
N LEU A 66 -5.97 -8.01 4.68
CA LEU A 66 -7.40 -8.06 4.38
C LEU A 66 -7.88 -6.79 3.66
N ALA A 67 -7.43 -5.61 4.10
CA ALA A 67 -7.77 -4.35 3.44
C ALA A 67 -7.24 -4.30 2.01
N PHE A 68 -6.03 -4.80 1.76
CA PHE A 68 -5.49 -4.94 0.41
C PHE A 68 -6.33 -5.86 -0.47
N MET A 69 -6.70 -7.04 0.03
CA MET A 69 -7.57 -7.98 -0.70
C MET A 69 -8.93 -7.35 -1.02
N LEU A 70 -9.52 -6.63 -0.07
CA LEU A 70 -10.77 -5.92 -0.24
C LEU A 70 -10.63 -4.77 -1.27
N GLY A 71 -9.50 -4.07 -1.26
CA GLY A 71 -9.15 -3.04 -2.25
C GLY A 71 -9.06 -3.61 -3.67
N ILE A 72 -8.37 -4.74 -3.86
CA ILE A 72 -8.31 -5.44 -5.16
C ILE A 72 -9.71 -5.90 -5.59
N PHE A 73 -10.47 -6.47 -4.68
CA PHE A 73 -11.84 -6.93 -4.97
C PHE A 73 -12.71 -5.76 -5.42
N LEU A 74 -12.73 -4.66 -4.66
CA LEU A 74 -13.50 -3.47 -4.97
C LEU A 74 -13.05 -2.83 -6.29
N MET A 75 -11.74 -2.74 -6.54
CA MET A 75 -11.20 -2.25 -7.80
C MET A 75 -11.60 -3.14 -8.98
N THR A 76 -11.64 -4.45 -8.80
CA THR A 76 -12.05 -5.40 -9.84
C THR A 76 -13.55 -5.27 -10.15
N VAL A 77 -14.38 -5.01 -9.14
CA VAL A 77 -15.81 -4.76 -9.31
C VAL A 77 -16.05 -3.40 -9.96
N LEU A 78 -15.46 -2.33 -9.44
CA LEU A 78 -15.54 -0.97 -9.98
C LEU A 78 -15.03 -0.89 -11.42
N ARG A 79 -14.00 -1.66 -11.78
CA ARG A 79 -13.49 -1.74 -13.15
C ARG A 79 -14.56 -2.16 -14.16
N ARG A 80 -15.59 -2.91 -13.77
CA ARG A 80 -16.70 -3.27 -14.66
C ARG A 80 -17.73 -2.15 -14.84
N LEU A 81 -17.76 -1.20 -13.91
CA LEU A 81 -18.69 -0.06 -13.89
C LEU A 81 -18.07 1.20 -14.51
N ILE A 82 -16.74 1.27 -14.59
CA ILE A 82 -15.99 2.44 -15.01
C ILE A 82 -15.45 2.26 -16.44
N ASP A 83 -15.65 3.27 -17.27
CA ASP A 83 -15.21 3.28 -18.67
C ASP A 83 -13.66 3.24 -18.80
N ASN A 84 -13.15 2.63 -19.87
CA ASN A 84 -11.72 2.30 -20.04
C ASN A 84 -10.78 3.53 -20.02
N SER A 85 -11.31 4.72 -20.35
CA SER A 85 -10.53 5.97 -20.40
C SER A 85 -10.13 6.48 -19.01
N VAL A 86 -10.98 6.30 -17.99
CA VAL A 86 -10.78 6.83 -16.63
C VAL A 86 -10.31 5.80 -15.61
N TRP A 87 -10.26 4.51 -15.97
CA TRP A 87 -9.91 3.42 -15.05
C TRP A 87 -8.55 3.62 -14.34
N ARG A 88 -7.51 4.09 -15.05
CA ARG A 88 -6.20 4.38 -14.44
C ARG A 88 -6.22 5.54 -13.45
N LEU A 89 -7.11 6.51 -13.67
CA LEU A 89 -7.23 7.66 -12.77
C LEU A 89 -8.00 7.26 -11.51
N SER A 90 -8.99 6.37 -11.66
CA SER A 90 -9.81 5.87 -10.56
C SER A 90 -9.04 5.05 -9.53
N THR A 91 -7.94 4.41 -9.89
CA THR A 91 -7.04 3.72 -8.94
C THR A 91 -6.06 4.68 -8.25
N LEU A 92 -5.68 5.77 -8.92
CA LEU A 92 -4.71 6.74 -8.38
C LEU A 92 -5.32 7.70 -7.35
N VAL A 93 -6.56 8.12 -7.57
CA VAL A 93 -7.29 9.04 -6.67
C VAL A 93 -7.38 8.53 -5.22
N PRO A 94 -7.83 7.29 -4.96
CA PRO A 94 -7.89 6.77 -3.59
C PRO A 94 -6.49 6.64 -2.96
N PHE A 95 -5.47 6.27 -3.75
CA PHE A 95 -4.09 6.17 -3.27
C PHE A 95 -3.51 7.54 -2.85
N ILE A 96 -3.76 8.59 -3.64
CA ILE A 96 -3.34 9.96 -3.31
C ILE A 96 -4.09 10.46 -2.06
N LEU A 97 -5.40 10.20 -1.98
CA LEU A 97 -6.21 10.62 -0.83
C LEU A 97 -5.75 9.96 0.47
N THR A 98 -5.49 8.65 0.46
CA THR A 98 -5.04 7.94 1.65
C THR A 98 -3.67 8.43 2.11
N THR A 99 -2.68 8.54 1.20
CA THR A 99 -1.34 9.06 1.52
C THR A 99 -1.35 10.50 2.04
N LEU A 100 -2.22 11.36 1.48
CA LEU A 100 -2.32 12.76 1.89
C LEU A 100 -2.90 12.88 3.30
N VAL A 101 -4.02 12.22 3.59
CA VAL A 101 -4.65 12.23 4.92
C VAL A 101 -3.69 11.77 6.02
N THR A 102 -2.92 10.74 5.73
CA THR A 102 -2.02 10.11 6.70
C THR A 102 -0.73 10.88 6.95
N GLY A 103 -0.26 11.66 5.98
CA GLY A 103 0.89 12.57 6.17
C GLY A 103 0.60 13.66 7.20
N PHE A 104 -0.67 14.00 7.41
CA PHE A 104 -1.13 14.95 8.42
C PHE A 104 -1.58 14.29 9.74
N LEU A 105 -1.58 12.96 9.85
CA LEU A 105 -2.04 12.26 11.06
C LEU A 105 -0.91 12.14 12.11
N PRO A 106 -1.14 12.57 13.37
CA PRO A 106 -0.15 12.47 14.43
C PRO A 106 0.16 11.00 14.81
N ALA A 107 1.37 10.76 15.34
CA ALA A 107 1.83 9.45 15.80
C ALA A 107 0.99 8.82 16.93
N SER A 108 0.08 9.59 17.54
CA SER A 108 -0.76 9.17 18.66
C SER A 108 -1.93 8.23 18.27
N VAL A 109 -2.24 8.07 16.98
CA VAL A 109 -3.33 7.22 16.51
C VAL A 109 -2.86 5.77 16.40
N LYS A 110 -3.66 4.81 16.89
CA LYS A 110 -3.35 3.38 16.85
C LYS A 110 -3.13 2.90 15.41
N ASN A 111 -2.03 2.16 15.20
CA ASN A 111 -1.60 1.68 13.88
C ASN A 111 -2.65 0.81 13.16
N VAL A 112 -3.50 0.08 13.91
CA VAL A 112 -4.63 -0.71 13.38
C VAL A 112 -5.57 0.10 12.46
N PHE A 113 -5.77 1.39 12.71
CA PHE A 113 -6.69 2.20 11.91
C PHE A 113 -6.05 2.88 10.70
N ILE A 114 -4.72 2.93 10.64
CA ILE A 114 -4.00 3.72 9.64
C ILE A 114 -3.40 2.81 8.58
N VAL A 115 -2.68 1.78 9.02
CA VAL A 115 -1.86 0.96 8.14
C VAL A 115 -2.70 0.19 7.11
N PRO A 116 -3.90 -0.35 7.44
CA PRO A 116 -4.69 -1.10 6.45
C PRO A 116 -5.13 -0.29 5.24
N PHE A 117 -5.29 1.02 5.36
CA PHE A 117 -5.68 1.88 4.24
C PHE A 117 -4.54 2.20 3.27
N PHE A 118 -3.30 1.87 3.65
CA PHE A 118 -2.12 1.98 2.78
C PHE A 118 -1.71 0.65 2.15
N GLY A 119 -2.17 -0.45 2.74
CA GLY A 119 -1.83 -1.82 2.36
C GLY A 119 -2.39 -2.22 1.01
#